data_AF-A0A8K1DDF2-F1
#
_entry.id   AF-A0A8K1DDF2-F1
#
_cell.length_a   1.000
_cell.length_b   1.000
_cell.length_c   1.000
_cell.angle_alpha   90.00
_cell.angle_beta   90.00
_cell.angle_gamma   90.00
#
_symmetry.space_group_name_H-M   'P 1'
#
loop_
_entity.id
_entity.type
_entity.pdbx_description
1 polymer ?
#
loop_
_entity_poly.entity_id
_entity_poly.type
_entity_poly.pdbx_seq_one_letter_code
_entity_poly.pdbx_strand_id
1 'polypeptide(L)'
;MEPVRIDGSFGEGGGQIIRSAVTLSAITGKPVEIENIRSNRKVPGLRPQHLLGVKILSKICQARVEGLHVGSTSLKFFPSEGIDMDLREDVGTAGSVPLILHVLIPAVSLLKKRLKISITGGTDVPWSPTADYTKLVLGEAFSRIGINFSLDIKNRGYYPKGGGLIEAEIFPCKNTKAVSLLGRTTKSAKMLCSYHGIPKDVVQQETDECQKSS
;
A
#
# COMPACT_ATOMS: atom_id res chain seq x y z
N MET A 1 13.01 19.12 15.73
CA MET A 1 13.40 19.22 14.31
C MET A 1 12.25 19.82 13.54
N GLU A 2 12.51 20.77 12.64
CA GLU A 2 11.45 21.40 11.82
C GLU A 2 10.89 20.40 10.79
N PRO A 3 9.55 20.33 10.60
CA PRO A 3 8.94 19.44 9.61
C PRO A 3 9.21 19.87 8.17
N VAL A 4 9.39 18.89 7.28
CA VAL A 4 9.31 19.12 5.83
C VAL A 4 7.85 19.43 5.48
N ARG A 5 7.61 20.58 4.84
CA ARG A 5 6.27 20.99 4.41
C ARG A 5 5.98 20.52 2.99
N ILE A 6 4.81 19.94 2.78
CA ILE A 6 4.37 19.39 1.50
C ILE A 6 2.97 19.90 1.17
N ASP A 7 2.80 20.45 -0.02
CA ASP A 7 1.48 20.75 -0.57
C ASP A 7 0.86 19.48 -1.17
N GLY A 8 -0.16 18.94 -0.51
CA GLY A 8 -0.90 17.75 -0.90
C GLY A 8 -1.76 17.91 -2.16
N SER A 9 -1.87 19.12 -2.72
CA SER A 9 -2.54 19.39 -3.98
C SER A 9 -1.62 19.20 -5.20
N PHE A 10 -0.31 19.13 -4.99
CA PHE A 10 0.69 19.07 -6.06
C PHE A 10 0.54 17.83 -6.96
N GLY A 11 0.80 18.00 -8.26
CA GLY A 11 0.63 16.96 -9.27
C GLY A 11 -0.83 16.53 -9.41
N GLU A 12 -1.10 15.22 -9.29
CA GLU A 12 -2.47 14.69 -9.38
C GLU A 12 -3.36 15.01 -8.17
N GLY A 13 -2.82 15.66 -7.12
CA GLY A 13 -3.54 15.97 -5.87
C GLY A 13 -4.20 14.72 -5.26
N GLY A 14 -3.54 13.57 -5.40
CA GLY A 14 -4.09 12.26 -5.04
C GLY A 14 -3.65 11.75 -3.68
N GLY A 15 -4.01 10.52 -3.34
CA GLY A 15 -3.52 9.88 -2.12
C GLY A 15 -2.04 9.47 -2.15
N GLN A 16 -1.41 9.50 -3.33
CA GLN A 16 -0.02 9.03 -3.49
C GLN A 16 0.99 9.92 -2.76
N ILE A 17 0.82 11.24 -2.80
CA ILE A 17 1.74 12.17 -2.15
C ILE A 17 1.79 11.94 -0.63
N ILE A 18 0.63 11.64 -0.02
CA ILE A 18 0.49 11.33 1.40
C ILE A 18 1.26 10.04 1.73
N ARG A 19 1.06 8.99 0.93
CA ARG A 19 1.71 7.69 1.12
C ARG A 19 3.23 7.83 1.04
N SER A 20 3.73 8.48 0.00
CA SER A 20 5.16 8.70 -0.20
C SER A 20 5.76 9.56 0.92
N ALA A 21 5.12 10.67 1.29
CA ALA A 21 5.59 11.59 2.32
C ALA A 21 5.71 10.90 3.69
N VAL A 22 4.68 10.17 4.12
CA VAL A 22 4.67 9.50 5.42
C VAL A 22 5.64 8.30 5.44
N THR A 23 5.74 7.54 4.36
CA THR A 23 6.75 6.47 4.21
C THR A 23 8.18 7.02 4.31
N LEU A 24 8.49 8.10 3.57
CA LEU A 24 9.83 8.70 3.59
C LEU A 24 10.15 9.35 4.94
N SER A 25 9.16 10.01 5.56
CA SER A 25 9.30 10.55 6.91
C SER A 25 9.69 9.46 7.90
N ALA A 26 8.96 8.35 7.91
CA ALA A 26 9.28 7.19 8.75
C ALA A 26 10.71 6.68 8.51
N ILE A 27 11.11 6.46 7.25
CA ILE A 27 12.44 5.93 6.91
C ILE A 27 13.56 6.88 7.31
N THR A 28 13.36 8.18 7.12
CA THR A 28 14.42 9.20 7.32
C THR A 28 14.45 9.78 8.73
N GLY A 29 13.45 9.51 9.56
CA GLY A 29 13.27 10.12 10.87
C GLY A 29 12.94 11.62 10.83
N LYS A 30 12.72 12.20 9.64
CA LYS A 30 12.40 13.62 9.47
C LYS A 30 10.90 13.85 9.59
N PRO A 31 10.42 14.72 10.49
CA PRO A 31 8.99 15.03 10.55
C PRO A 31 8.47 15.63 9.24
N VAL A 32 7.18 15.41 8.97
CA VAL A 32 6.52 15.95 7.77
C VAL A 32 5.18 16.57 8.11
N GLU A 33 4.87 17.68 7.45
CA GLU A 33 3.59 18.38 7.49
C GLU A 33 3.02 18.46 6.08
N ILE A 34 1.82 17.94 5.89
CA ILE A 34 1.13 17.92 4.60
C ILE A 34 -0.14 18.75 4.74
N GLU A 35 -0.31 19.75 3.88
CA GLU A 35 -1.53 20.56 3.78
C GLU A 35 -2.26 20.29 2.45
N ASN A 36 -3.45 20.88 2.26
CA ASN A 36 -4.25 20.76 1.02
C ASN A 36 -4.48 19.31 0.57
N ILE A 37 -4.62 18.38 1.50
CA ILE A 37 -4.73 16.95 1.20
C ILE A 37 -5.94 16.71 0.29
N ARG A 38 -5.66 16.31 -0.95
CA ARG A 38 -6.67 15.97 -1.97
C ARG A 38 -7.67 17.11 -2.26
N SER A 39 -7.25 18.37 -2.11
CA SER A 39 -8.10 19.55 -2.37
C SER A 39 -8.71 19.56 -3.78
N ASN A 40 -7.98 19.06 -4.78
CA ASN A 40 -8.40 19.01 -6.18
C ASN A 40 -9.28 17.79 -6.53
N ARG A 41 -9.73 17.00 -5.54
CA ARG A 41 -10.59 15.82 -5.76
C ARG A 41 -12.02 16.12 -5.35
N LYS A 42 -12.98 15.46 -6.03
CA LYS A 42 -14.42 15.55 -5.72
C LYS A 42 -14.73 15.36 -4.23
N VAL A 43 -14.01 14.47 -3.56
CA VAL A 43 -14.08 14.28 -2.11
C VAL A 43 -12.70 14.55 -1.53
N PRO A 44 -12.46 15.72 -0.91
CA PRO A 44 -11.16 16.11 -0.39
C PRO A 44 -10.81 15.35 0.91
N GLY A 45 -9.58 15.57 1.37
CA GLY A 45 -9.07 15.06 2.64
C GLY A 45 -8.73 13.57 2.66
N LEU A 46 -8.29 13.12 3.85
CA LEU A 46 -7.94 11.73 4.11
C LEU A 46 -9.14 10.79 3.89
N ARG A 47 -8.86 9.59 3.38
CA ARG A 47 -9.83 8.51 3.17
C ARG A 47 -9.47 7.35 4.10
N PRO A 48 -10.38 6.40 4.36
CA PRO A 48 -10.14 5.30 5.29
C PRO A 48 -8.81 4.56 5.07
N GLN A 49 -8.44 4.27 3.81
CA GLN A 49 -7.17 3.62 3.50
C GLN A 49 -5.93 4.50 3.77
N HIS A 50 -6.04 5.83 3.58
CA HIS A 50 -4.95 6.74 3.94
C HIS A 50 -4.77 6.77 5.46
N LEU A 51 -5.89 6.95 6.18
CA LEU A 51 -5.91 6.98 7.64
C LEU A 51 -5.31 5.69 8.21
N LEU A 52 -5.76 4.53 7.73
CA LEU A 52 -5.30 3.26 8.28
C LEU A 52 -3.80 3.03 8.01
N GLY A 53 -3.31 3.33 6.81
CA GLY A 53 -1.87 3.23 6.50
C GLY A 53 -1.02 4.11 7.42
N VAL A 54 -1.43 5.36 7.65
CA VAL A 54 -0.74 6.29 8.55
C VAL A 54 -0.85 5.82 10.01
N LYS A 55 -2.02 5.35 10.45
CA LYS A 55 -2.27 4.83 11.80
C LYS A 55 -1.40 3.62 12.12
N ILE A 56 -1.27 2.67 11.19
CA ILE A 56 -0.42 1.49 11.38
C ILE A 56 1.04 1.94 11.45
N LEU A 57 1.49 2.78 10.51
CA LEU A 57 2.87 3.22 10.50
C LEU A 57 3.21 4.08 11.73
N SER A 58 2.27 4.86 12.26
CA SER A 58 2.48 5.64 13.48
C SER A 58 2.65 4.75 14.71
N LYS A 59 1.93 3.62 14.80
CA LYS A 59 2.15 2.64 15.86
C LYS A 59 3.57 2.06 15.81
N ILE A 60 4.01 1.69 14.61
CA ILE A 60 5.33 1.08 14.39
C ILE A 60 6.46 2.07 14.66
N CYS A 61 6.35 3.30 14.18
CA CYS A 61 7.38 4.34 14.37
C CYS A 61 7.21 5.12 15.67
N GLN A 62 6.32 4.70 16.57
CA GLN A 62 5.95 5.43 17.79
C GLN A 62 5.71 6.93 17.52
N ALA A 63 5.08 7.23 16.39
CA ALA A 63 5.00 8.58 15.86
C ALA A 63 3.89 9.36 16.56
N ARG A 64 4.18 10.63 16.86
CA ARG A 64 3.14 11.60 17.20
C ARG A 64 2.48 12.06 15.88
N VAL A 65 1.15 12.06 15.84
CA VAL A 65 0.41 12.42 14.63
C VAL A 65 -0.70 13.41 14.96
N GLU A 66 -0.81 14.48 14.17
CA GLU A 66 -1.89 15.47 14.26
C GLU A 66 -2.71 15.45 12.95
N GLY A 67 -4.04 15.60 13.04
CA GLY A 67 -4.92 15.60 11.86
C GLY A 67 -5.29 14.21 11.31
N LEU A 68 -5.09 13.14 12.08
CA LEU A 68 -5.37 11.76 11.65
C LEU A 68 -6.85 11.37 11.79
N HIS A 69 -7.72 11.95 10.96
CA HIS A 69 -9.13 11.59 10.88
C HIS A 69 -9.63 11.65 9.42
N VAL A 70 -10.72 10.94 9.11
CA VAL A 70 -11.30 10.92 7.75
C VAL A 70 -11.77 12.34 7.41
N GLY A 71 -11.48 12.79 6.18
CA GLY A 71 -11.81 14.13 5.71
C GLY A 71 -10.79 15.21 6.10
N SER A 72 -9.80 14.92 6.95
CA SER A 72 -8.76 15.89 7.29
C SER A 72 -8.00 16.35 6.05
N THR A 73 -7.83 17.67 5.90
CA THR A 73 -7.09 18.32 4.83
C THR A 73 -5.63 18.62 5.19
N SER A 74 -5.24 18.35 6.45
CA SER A 74 -3.88 18.52 6.96
C SER A 74 -3.44 17.32 7.80
N LEU A 75 -2.16 16.97 7.74
CA LEU A 75 -1.57 15.90 8.52
C LEU A 75 -0.15 16.28 8.93
N LYS A 76 0.17 16.18 10.23
CA LYS A 76 1.55 16.24 10.71
C LYS A 76 1.95 14.90 11.28
N PHE A 77 3.13 14.42 10.88
CA PHE A 77 3.65 13.12 11.29
C PHE A 77 5.08 13.29 11.79
N PHE A 78 5.30 12.93 13.06
CA PHE A 78 6.58 13.06 13.76
C PHE A 78 7.07 11.66 14.15
N PRO A 79 7.89 11.00 13.30
CA PRO A 79 8.38 9.64 13.56
C PRO A 79 9.37 9.61 14.72
N SER A 80 9.44 8.45 15.37
CA SER A 80 10.42 8.08 16.39
C SER A 80 11.00 6.70 16.06
N GLU A 81 11.69 6.08 17.01
CA GLU A 81 12.29 4.76 16.83
C GLU A 81 11.23 3.69 16.52
N GLY A 82 11.50 2.90 15.48
CA GLY A 82 10.63 1.80 15.06
C GLY A 82 10.63 0.63 16.04
N ILE A 83 9.50 -0.07 16.14
CA ILE A 83 9.36 -1.31 16.91
C ILE A 83 8.78 -2.44 16.05
N ASP A 84 9.09 -3.67 16.43
CA ASP A 84 8.45 -4.83 15.81
C ASP A 84 7.00 -4.96 16.32
N MET A 85 6.09 -5.38 15.44
CA MET A 85 4.68 -5.48 15.79
C MET A 85 3.94 -6.64 15.10
N ASP A 86 2.91 -7.13 15.80
CA ASP A 86 1.88 -8.00 15.27
C ASP A 86 0.52 -7.28 15.38
N LEU A 87 -0.20 -7.14 14.28
CA LEU A 87 -1.43 -6.35 14.21
C LEU A 87 -2.56 -7.08 13.49
N ARG A 88 -3.79 -6.73 13.87
CA ARG A 88 -5.01 -7.00 13.10
C ARG A 88 -5.75 -5.70 12.93
N GLU A 89 -6.06 -5.35 11.70
CA GLU A 89 -6.77 -4.10 11.39
C GLU A 89 -7.84 -4.33 10.33
N ASP A 90 -8.84 -3.46 10.34
CA ASP A 90 -9.91 -3.46 9.34
C ASP A 90 -10.00 -2.05 8.75
N VAL A 91 -10.02 -1.98 7.42
CA VAL A 91 -10.25 -0.72 6.69
C VAL A 91 -11.67 -0.21 6.90
N GLY A 92 -12.61 -1.10 7.25
CA GLY A 92 -14.04 -0.82 7.46
C GLY A 92 -14.82 -0.52 6.18
N THR A 93 -14.16 -0.60 5.02
CA THR A 93 -14.70 -0.32 3.69
C THR A 93 -13.98 -1.16 2.64
N ALA A 94 -14.36 -1.05 1.37
CA ALA A 94 -13.59 -1.56 0.23
C ALA A 94 -12.28 -0.78 -0.06
N GLY A 95 -11.72 -0.05 0.91
CA GLY A 95 -10.45 0.64 0.70
C GLY A 95 -9.32 -0.36 0.40
N SER A 96 -8.48 -0.01 -0.57
CA SER A 96 -7.43 -0.89 -1.10
C SER A 96 -6.37 -1.23 -0.03
N VAL A 97 -6.33 -2.50 0.36
CA VAL A 97 -5.26 -3.06 1.21
C VAL A 97 -3.90 -3.01 0.49
N PRO A 98 -3.77 -3.31 -0.82
CA PRO A 98 -2.53 -3.09 -1.57
C PRO A 98 -1.92 -1.69 -1.38
N LEU A 99 -2.73 -0.62 -1.43
CA LEU A 99 -2.25 0.74 -1.23
C LEU A 99 -1.79 1.02 0.22
N ILE A 100 -2.33 0.32 1.20
CA ILE A 100 -1.84 0.37 2.59
C ILE A 100 -0.48 -0.34 2.65
N LEU A 101 -0.35 -1.51 2.03
CA LEU A 101 0.91 -2.26 2.00
C LEU A 101 2.02 -1.50 1.26
N HIS A 102 1.70 -0.68 0.26
CA HIS A 102 2.68 0.21 -0.39
C HIS A 102 3.32 1.22 0.59
N VAL A 103 2.62 1.61 1.65
CA VAL A 103 3.17 2.47 2.70
C VAL A 103 4.04 1.64 3.65
N LEU A 104 3.52 0.49 4.08
CA LEU A 104 4.09 -0.32 5.15
C LEU A 104 5.33 -1.09 4.71
N ILE A 105 5.30 -1.76 3.56
CA ILE A 105 6.38 -2.65 3.08
C ILE A 105 7.74 -1.92 3.08
N PRO A 106 7.92 -0.81 2.33
CA PRO A 106 9.21 -0.13 2.32
C PRO A 106 9.56 0.51 3.66
N ALA A 107 8.59 1.12 4.35
CA ALA A 107 8.86 1.83 5.61
C ALA A 107 9.35 0.87 6.70
N VAL A 108 8.61 -0.20 6.97
CA VAL A 108 8.92 -1.17 8.02
C VAL A 108 10.22 -1.91 7.71
N SER A 109 10.38 -2.36 6.46
CA SER A 109 11.57 -3.13 6.06
C SER A 109 12.84 -2.29 6.16
N LEU A 110 12.82 -1.04 5.70
CA LEU A 110 13.99 -0.15 5.74
C LEU A 110 14.27 0.44 7.12
N LEU A 111 13.27 0.50 8.00
CA LEU A 111 13.47 0.73 9.44
C LEU A 111 14.15 -0.45 10.16
N LYS A 112 14.42 -1.54 9.45
CA LYS A 112 14.96 -2.80 10.00
C LYS A 112 14.08 -3.38 11.09
N LYS A 113 12.76 -3.27 10.91
CA LYS A 113 11.75 -3.85 11.80
C LYS A 113 10.97 -4.94 11.09
N ARG A 114 10.22 -5.70 11.87
CA ARG A 114 9.27 -6.72 11.42
C ARG A 114 7.84 -6.26 11.67
N LEU A 115 6.96 -6.52 10.71
CA LEU A 115 5.52 -6.39 10.90
C LEU A 115 4.83 -7.67 10.42
N LYS A 116 4.06 -8.33 11.29
CA LYS A 116 3.05 -9.30 10.85
C LYS A 116 1.67 -8.68 11.00
N ILE A 117 0.89 -8.71 9.93
CA ILE A 117 -0.39 -8.02 9.91
C ILE A 117 -1.47 -8.80 9.17
N SER A 118 -2.65 -8.84 9.76
CA SER A 118 -3.88 -9.28 9.12
C SER A 118 -4.73 -8.04 8.83
N ILE A 119 -5.08 -7.80 7.56
CA ILE A 119 -5.87 -6.62 7.15
C ILE A 119 -7.12 -7.06 6.39
N THR A 120 -8.27 -6.62 6.87
CA THR A 120 -9.55 -6.74 6.17
C THR A 120 -9.81 -5.49 5.31
N GLY A 121 -10.22 -5.66 4.05
CA GLY A 121 -10.52 -4.55 3.14
C GLY A 121 -10.72 -4.96 1.69
N GLY A 122 -10.42 -4.06 0.76
CA GLY A 122 -10.42 -4.36 -0.68
C GLY A 122 -9.09 -4.98 -1.14
N THR A 123 -9.15 -6.16 -1.77
CA THR A 123 -7.97 -6.82 -2.40
C THR A 123 -7.86 -6.50 -3.88
N ASP A 124 -9.00 -6.30 -4.54
CA ASP A 124 -9.12 -6.14 -5.99
C ASP A 124 -10.17 -5.05 -6.25
N VAL A 125 -9.74 -3.79 -6.17
CA VAL A 125 -10.62 -2.61 -6.28
C VAL A 125 -10.12 -1.63 -7.35
N PRO A 126 -11.03 -0.91 -8.04
CA PRO A 126 -10.67 0.01 -9.11
C PRO A 126 -9.64 1.06 -8.69
N TRP A 127 -8.84 1.52 -9.66
CA TRP A 127 -7.83 2.58 -9.48
C TRP A 127 -6.78 2.26 -8.42
N SER A 128 -6.53 0.97 -8.20
CA SER A 128 -5.47 0.47 -7.32
C SER A 128 -4.87 -0.82 -7.87
N PRO A 129 -3.63 -1.15 -7.50
CA PRO A 129 -3.07 -2.46 -7.78
C PRO A 129 -3.90 -3.57 -7.12
N THR A 130 -3.96 -4.73 -7.75
CA THR A 130 -4.53 -5.94 -7.15
C THR A 130 -3.59 -6.53 -6.11
N ALA A 131 -4.13 -7.34 -5.20
CA ALA A 131 -3.32 -8.05 -4.22
C ALA A 131 -2.31 -9.00 -4.88
N ASP A 132 -2.65 -9.62 -6.02
CA ASP A 132 -1.71 -10.45 -6.78
C ASP A 132 -0.60 -9.63 -7.43
N TYR A 133 -0.88 -8.41 -7.90
CA TYR A 133 0.17 -7.52 -8.38
C TYR A 133 1.17 -7.22 -7.26
N THR A 134 0.68 -6.88 -6.07
CA THR A 134 1.54 -6.65 -4.90
C THR A 134 2.37 -7.90 -4.58
N LYS A 135 1.75 -9.07 -4.57
CA LYS A 135 2.42 -10.34 -4.24
C LYS A 135 3.49 -10.74 -5.27
N LEU A 136 3.13 -10.73 -6.55
CA LEU A 136 3.90 -11.39 -7.61
C LEU A 136 4.83 -10.42 -8.36
N VAL A 137 4.39 -9.18 -8.57
CA VAL A 137 5.15 -8.19 -9.35
C VAL A 137 5.94 -7.28 -8.43
N LEU A 138 5.26 -6.63 -7.48
CA LEU A 138 5.94 -5.73 -6.55
C LEU A 138 6.85 -6.51 -5.58
N GLY A 139 6.42 -7.70 -5.14
CA GLY A 139 7.24 -8.62 -4.36
C GLY A 139 8.57 -8.95 -5.02
N GLU A 140 8.54 -9.31 -6.31
CA GLU A 140 9.75 -9.59 -7.09
C GLU A 140 10.60 -8.32 -7.31
N ALA A 141 9.98 -7.17 -7.56
CA ALA A 141 10.72 -5.91 -7.70
C ALA A 141 11.45 -5.52 -6.40
N PHE A 142 10.79 -5.66 -5.25
CA PHE A 142 11.37 -5.33 -3.96
C PHE A 142 12.46 -6.33 -3.53
N SER A 143 12.30 -7.62 -3.84
CA SER A 143 13.30 -8.65 -3.49
C SER A 143 14.67 -8.33 -4.10
N ARG A 144 14.68 -7.78 -5.33
CA ARG A 144 15.90 -7.34 -6.03
C ARG A 144 16.61 -6.19 -5.32
N ILE A 145 15.86 -5.33 -4.64
CA ILE A 145 16.38 -4.20 -3.84
C ILE A 145 16.79 -4.68 -2.42
N GLY A 146 16.37 -5.88 -2.01
CA GLY A 146 16.64 -6.45 -0.69
C GLY A 146 15.50 -6.28 0.32
N ILE A 147 14.34 -5.76 -0.12
CA ILE A 147 13.11 -5.67 0.68
C ILE A 147 12.32 -6.96 0.48
N ASN A 148 12.00 -7.66 1.57
CA ASN A 148 11.30 -8.94 1.50
C ASN A 148 10.03 -8.91 2.35
N PHE A 149 8.97 -9.52 1.83
CA PHE A 149 7.71 -9.72 2.55
C PHE A 149 6.99 -10.97 2.02
N SER A 150 6.12 -11.54 2.84
CA SER A 150 5.13 -12.53 2.42
C SER A 150 3.75 -11.89 2.37
N LEU A 151 2.91 -12.39 1.45
CA LEU A 151 1.53 -11.95 1.29
C LEU A 151 0.68 -13.16 0.91
N ASP A 152 -0.29 -13.46 1.76
CA ASP A 152 -1.31 -14.48 1.52
C ASP A 152 -2.71 -13.87 1.47
N ILE A 153 -3.47 -14.22 0.44
CA ILE A 153 -4.80 -13.68 0.18
C ILE A 153 -5.78 -14.74 0.63
N LYS A 154 -6.28 -14.62 1.88
CA LYS A 154 -7.20 -15.60 2.47
C LYS A 154 -8.58 -15.49 1.85
N ASN A 155 -9.06 -14.27 1.63
CA ASN A 155 -10.33 -13.97 1.00
C ASN A 155 -10.19 -12.79 0.04
N ARG A 156 -10.89 -12.84 -1.09
CA ARG A 156 -10.97 -11.72 -2.03
C ARG A 156 -12.01 -10.71 -1.56
N GLY A 157 -11.70 -9.43 -1.73
CA GLY A 157 -12.58 -8.30 -1.39
C GLY A 157 -12.69 -7.35 -2.57
N TYR A 158 -13.85 -7.35 -3.21
CA TYR A 158 -14.15 -6.52 -4.37
C TYR A 158 -14.99 -5.30 -3.97
N TYR A 159 -14.92 -4.24 -4.78
CA TYR A 159 -15.83 -3.10 -4.64
C TYR A 159 -17.29 -3.54 -4.91
N PRO A 160 -18.30 -2.98 -4.22
CA PRO A 160 -18.25 -1.90 -3.22
C PRO A 160 -18.07 -2.35 -1.77
N LYS A 161 -18.24 -3.63 -1.47
CA LYS A 161 -18.30 -4.12 -0.09
C LYS A 161 -16.92 -4.28 0.54
N GLY A 162 -15.91 -4.72 -0.21
CA GLY A 162 -14.62 -5.12 0.35
C GLY A 162 -14.74 -6.48 1.03
N GLY A 163 -14.27 -6.58 2.28
CA GLY A 163 -14.37 -7.81 3.09
C GLY A 163 -13.36 -8.89 2.74
N GLY A 164 -12.40 -8.59 1.87
CA GLY A 164 -11.26 -9.46 1.62
C GLY A 164 -10.31 -9.44 2.80
N LEU A 165 -9.47 -10.48 2.91
CA LEU A 165 -8.56 -10.69 4.02
C LEU A 165 -7.18 -11.02 3.47
N ILE A 166 -6.19 -10.20 3.84
CA ILE A 166 -4.77 -10.44 3.54
C ILE A 166 -4.02 -10.66 4.85
N GLU A 167 -3.20 -11.71 4.87
CA GLU A 167 -2.16 -11.90 5.87
C GLU A 167 -0.81 -11.57 5.23
N ALA A 168 -0.08 -10.63 5.81
CA ALA A 168 1.22 -10.21 5.31
C ALA A 168 2.25 -10.22 6.43
N GLU A 169 3.50 -10.54 6.09
CA GLU A 169 4.64 -10.40 6.99
C GLU A 169 5.76 -9.66 6.27
N ILE A 170 6.19 -8.52 6.82
CA ILE A 170 7.27 -7.70 6.30
C ILE A 170 8.52 -7.99 7.12
N PHE A 171 9.63 -8.28 6.44
CA PHE A 171 10.89 -8.65 7.07
C PHE A 171 11.88 -7.47 7.05
N PRO A 172 12.77 -7.38 8.06
CA PRO A 172 13.78 -6.33 8.12
C PRO A 172 14.79 -6.45 6.96
N CYS A 173 15.03 -5.34 6.25
CA CYS A 173 16.04 -5.27 5.22
C CYS A 173 17.42 -5.18 5.87
N LYS A 174 18.25 -6.23 5.73
CA LYS A 174 19.62 -6.22 6.26
C LYS A 174 20.52 -5.26 5.49
N ASN A 175 20.49 -5.36 4.16
CA ASN A 175 21.28 -4.56 3.23
C ASN A 175 20.47 -4.31 1.95
N THR A 176 20.50 -3.09 1.44
CA THR A 176 19.91 -2.74 0.15
C THR A 176 20.84 -3.10 -0.99
N LYS A 177 20.28 -3.51 -2.13
CA LYS A 177 21.01 -3.85 -3.35
C LYS A 177 20.68 -2.86 -4.47
N ALA A 178 21.68 -2.49 -5.25
CA ALA A 178 21.48 -1.75 -6.48
C ALA A 178 20.77 -2.66 -7.50
N VAL A 179 19.84 -2.10 -8.28
CA VAL A 179 19.09 -2.83 -9.30
C VAL A 179 19.20 -2.09 -10.63
N SER A 180 19.43 -2.83 -11.71
CA SER A 180 19.35 -2.34 -13.09
C SER A 180 18.16 -2.97 -13.80
N LEU A 181 17.26 -2.15 -14.33
CA LEU A 181 16.05 -2.56 -15.06
C LEU A 181 16.07 -2.07 -16.51
N LEU A 182 17.27 -1.93 -17.10
CA LEU A 182 17.45 -1.40 -18.45
C LEU A 182 17.03 -2.37 -19.57
N GLY A 183 16.84 -3.65 -19.26
CA GLY A 183 16.43 -4.67 -20.22
C GLY A 183 15.44 -5.66 -19.61
N ARG A 184 14.50 -6.14 -20.44
CA ARG A 184 13.56 -7.20 -20.06
C ARG A 184 14.14 -8.56 -20.45
N THR A 185 14.28 -9.45 -19.47
CA THR A 185 14.73 -10.84 -19.68
C THR A 185 13.58 -11.85 -19.68
N THR A 186 12.39 -11.43 -19.26
CA THR A 186 11.20 -12.29 -19.18
C THR A 186 10.72 -12.70 -20.58
N LYS A 187 10.65 -14.01 -20.83
CA LYS A 187 10.26 -14.59 -22.13
C LYS A 187 8.85 -15.18 -22.17
N SER A 188 8.16 -15.22 -21.04
CA SER A 188 6.80 -15.76 -20.94
C SER A 188 5.95 -14.93 -20.00
N ALA A 189 4.63 -14.97 -20.21
CA ALA A 189 3.66 -14.38 -19.32
C ALA A 189 2.77 -15.49 -18.76
N LYS A 190 2.24 -15.26 -17.56
CA LYS A 190 1.18 -16.07 -16.96
C LYS A 190 0.00 -15.16 -16.71
N MET A 191 -1.18 -15.61 -17.09
CA MET A 191 -2.43 -14.92 -16.77
C MET A 191 -3.04 -15.55 -15.52
N LEU A 192 -3.46 -14.71 -14.59
CA LEU A 192 -4.19 -15.11 -13.39
C LEU A 192 -5.52 -14.38 -13.41
N CYS A 193 -6.61 -15.14 -13.30
CA CYS A 193 -7.96 -14.61 -13.19
C CYS A 193 -8.56 -15.03 -11.85
N SER A 194 -9.05 -14.06 -11.09
CA SER A 194 -9.86 -14.29 -9.90
C SER A 194 -11.21 -13.62 -10.08
N TYR A 195 -12.30 -14.34 -9.80
CA TYR A 195 -13.65 -13.84 -9.96
C TYR A 195 -14.54 -14.35 -8.81
N HIS A 196 -15.69 -13.70 -8.61
CA HIS A 196 -16.70 -14.13 -7.66
C HIS A 196 -18.09 -13.75 -8.15
N GLY A 197 -19.03 -14.69 -8.11
CA GLY A 197 -20.42 -14.44 -8.50
C GLY A 197 -20.65 -14.19 -9.99
N ILE A 198 -19.68 -14.50 -10.85
CA ILE A 198 -19.77 -14.38 -12.32
C ILE A 198 -19.84 -15.80 -12.92
N PRO A 199 -20.72 -16.05 -13.92
CA PRO A 199 -20.77 -17.32 -14.64
C PRO A 199 -19.43 -17.70 -15.27
N LYS A 200 -19.07 -18.99 -15.20
CA LYS A 200 -17.75 -19.49 -15.61
C LYS A 200 -17.50 -19.33 -17.11
N ASP A 201 -18.54 -19.48 -17.92
CA ASP A 201 -18.53 -19.31 -19.37
C ASP A 201 -18.16 -17.88 -19.78
N VAL A 202 -18.73 -16.88 -19.10
CA VAL A 202 -18.39 -15.46 -19.30
C VAL A 202 -16.92 -15.21 -18.98
N VAL A 203 -16.46 -15.71 -17.83
CA VAL A 203 -15.04 -15.58 -17.43
C VAL A 203 -14.12 -16.27 -18.41
N GLN A 204 -14.48 -17.48 -18.86
CA GLN A 204 -13.68 -18.23 -19.82
C GLN A 204 -13.56 -17.48 -21.14
N GLN A 205 -14.66 -16.94 -21.65
CA GLN A 205 -14.67 -16.16 -22.88
C GLN A 205 -13.74 -14.95 -22.78
N GLU A 206 -13.85 -14.15 -21.71
CA GLU A 206 -12.96 -12.98 -21.49
C GLU A 206 -11.48 -13.39 -21.37
N THR A 207 -11.20 -14.51 -20.69
CA THR A 207 -9.83 -15.01 -20.57
C THR A 207 -9.27 -15.49 -21.90
N ASP A 208 -10.07 -16.13 -22.73
CA ASP A 208 -9.66 -16.63 -24.05
C ASP A 208 -9.39 -15.46 -25.02
N GLU A 209 -10.18 -14.39 -24.95
CA GLU A 209 -9.96 -13.15 -25.71
C GLU A 209 -8.64 -12.47 -25.34
N CYS A 210 -8.31 -12.42 -24.03
CA CYS A 210 -7.04 -11.86 -23.57
C CYS A 210 -5.82 -12.68 -24.05
N GLN A 211 -5.94 -14.01 -24.10
CA GLN A 211 -4.87 -14.89 -24.58
C GLN A 211 -4.58 -14.74 -26.08
N LYS A 212 -5.60 -14.48 -26.91
CA LYS A 212 -5.43 -14.24 -28.34
C LYS A 212 -4.62 -12.97 -28.67
N SER A 213 -4.55 -12.05 -27.72
CA SER A 213 -3.89 -10.75 -27.88
C SER A 213 -2.47 -10.68 -27.27
N SER A 214 -1.99 -11.79 -26.72
CA SER A 214 -0.71 -11.91 -25.99
C SER A 214 0.36 -12.65 -26.80
#